data_AF-A0A2V7UD60-F1
#
_entry.id   AF-A0A2V7UD60-F1
#
_cell.length_a   1.000
_cell.length_b   1.000
_cell.length_c   1.000
_cell.angle_alpha   90.00
_cell.angle_beta   90.00
_cell.angle_gamma   90.00
#
_symmetry.space_group_name_H-M   'P 1'
#
loop_
_entity.id
_entity.type
_entity.pdbx_description
1 polymer ?
#
loop_
_entity_poly.entity_id
_entity_poly.type
_entity_poly.pdbx_seq_one_letter_code
_entity_poly.pdbx_strand_id
1 'polypeptide(L)' 'MERVRALRARRDAAPWKASLTAVEERARAGGNLVAAMVDAVSAQATVGEIAGRLRTVYGEHRETLVL' A
#
# COMPACT_ATOMS: atom_id res chain seq x y z
N MET A 1 -11.35 -11.81 8.93
CA MET A 1 -11.49 -11.37 7.51
C MET A 1 -12.68 -10.45 7.27
N GLU A 2 -13.77 -10.58 8.02
CA GLU A 2 -15.01 -9.83 7.80
C GLU A 2 -14.86 -8.30 7.86
N ARG A 3 -14.09 -7.77 8.81
CA ARG A 3 -13.81 -6.32 8.93
C ARG A 3 -13.20 -5.71 7.66
N VAL A 4 -12.28 -6.43 7.02
CA VAL A 4 -11.63 -5.97 5.78
C VAL A 4 -12.58 -6.06 4.59
N ARG A 5 -13.43 -7.09 4.54
CA ARG A 5 -14.47 -7.22 3.50
C ARG A 5 -15.47 -6.07 3.60
N ALA A 6 -15.96 -5.78 4.81
CA ALA A 6 -16.87 -4.66 5.05
C ALA A 6 -16.23 -3.30 4.73
N LEU A 7 -14.93 -3.12 5.00
CA LEU A 7 -14.18 -1.92 4.63
C LEU A 7 -14.14 -1.74 3.11
N ARG A 8 -13.78 -2.80 2.39
CA ARG A 8 -13.69 -2.79 0.93
C ARG A 8 -15.03 -2.53 0.26
N ALA A 9 -16.14 -2.99 0.85
CA ALA A 9 -17.48 -2.80 0.29
C ALA A 9 -17.99 -1.35 0.39
N ARG A 10 -17.53 -0.57 1.37
CA ARG A 10 -18.05 0.79 1.64
C ARG A 10 -17.15 1.94 1.20
N ARG A 11 -15.89 1.65 0.82
CA ARG A 11 -14.93 2.70 0.45
C ARG A 11 -15.24 3.29 -0.92
N ASP A 12 -14.84 4.54 -1.12
CA ASP A 12 -14.82 5.13 -2.46
C ASP A 12 -13.63 4.58 -3.26
N ALA A 13 -13.91 4.07 -4.46
CA ALA A 13 -12.94 3.42 -5.32
C ALA A 13 -11.93 4.40 -5.95
N ALA A 14 -12.36 5.62 -6.27
CA ALA A 14 -11.51 6.60 -6.95
C ALA A 14 -10.34 7.11 -6.06
N PRO A 15 -10.59 7.68 -4.87
CA PRO A 15 -9.52 8.15 -3.98
C PRO A 15 -8.67 6.99 -3.47
N TRP A 16 -9.26 5.82 -3.20
CA TRP A 16 -8.51 4.62 -2.80
C TRP A 16 -7.50 4.18 -3.88
N LYS A 17 -7.92 4.14 -5.14
CA LYS A 17 -7.04 3.74 -6.24
C LYS A 17 -5.93 4.77 -6.46
N ALA A 18 -6.29 6.05 -6.46
CA ALA A 18 -5.34 7.15 -6.62
C ALA A 18 -4.28 7.15 -5.50
N SER A 19 -4.69 6.97 -4.24
CA SER A 19 -3.76 6.94 -3.11
C SER A 19 -2.78 5.77 -3.19
N LEU A 20 -3.23 4.59 -3.64
CA LEU A 20 -2.35 3.44 -3.83
C LEU A 20 -1.34 3.65 -4.97
N THR A 21 -1.75 4.32 -6.05
CA THR A 21 -0.83 4.73 -7.12
C THR A 21 0.22 5.71 -6.59
N ALA A 22 -0.20 6.72 -5.81
CA ALA A 22 0.73 7.70 -5.23
C ALA A 22 1.77 7.06 -4.31
N VAL A 23 1.39 6.04 -3.51
CA VAL A 23 2.35 5.27 -2.70
C VAL A 23 3.41 4.60 -3.58
N GLU A 24 2.99 3.96 -4.68
CA GLU A 24 3.90 3.28 -5.60
C GLU A 24 4.84 4.28 -6.31
N GLU A 25 4.30 5.39 -6.80
CA GLU A 25 5.09 6.45 -7.44
C GLU A 25 6.11 7.06 -6.48
N ARG A 26 5.70 7.33 -5.24
CA ARG A 26 6.59 7.88 -4.21
C ARG A 26 7.70 6.91 -3.82
N ALA A 27 7.39 5.62 -3.77
CA ALA A 27 8.36 4.57 -3.54
C ALA A 27 9.41 4.48 -4.66
N ARG A 28 8.98 4.60 -5.92
CA ARG A 28 9.88 4.63 -7.09
C ARG A 28 10.76 5.89 -7.12
N ALA A 29 10.21 7.03 -6.72
CA ALA A 29 10.91 8.31 -6.71
C ALA A 29 11.87 8.48 -5.51
N GLY A 30 11.89 7.56 -4.54
CA GLY A 30 12.73 7.66 -3.34
C GLY A 30 12.32 8.79 -2.39
N GLY A 31 11.07 9.27 -2.46
CA GLY A 31 10.58 10.35 -1.62
C GLY A 31 10.00 9.88 -0.27
N ASN A 32 9.57 10.82 0.57
CA ASN A 32 8.91 10.50 1.85
C ASN A 32 7.64 9.66 1.64
N LEU A 33 7.67 8.41 2.09
CA LEU A 33 6.57 7.44 2.00
C LEU A 33 5.47 7.65 3.04
N VAL A 34 5.81 8.17 4.22
CA VAL A 34 4.87 8.26 5.35
C VAL A 34 3.67 9.13 4.97
N ALA A 35 3.91 10.26 4.28
CA ALA A 35 2.84 11.13 3.80
C ALA A 35 1.86 10.37 2.88
N ALA A 36 2.38 9.68 1.85
CA ALA A 36 1.55 8.90 0.93
C ALA A 36 0.81 7.73 1.60
N MET A 37 1.41 7.11 2.63
CA MET A 37 0.77 6.06 3.41
C MET A 37 -0.40 6.60 4.26
N VAL A 38 -0.24 7.78 4.87
CA VAL A 38 -1.32 8.44 5.63
C VAL A 38 -2.49 8.76 4.72
N ASP A 39 -2.24 9.26 3.51
CA ASP A 39 -3.27 9.52 2.51
C ASP A 39 -3.99 8.23 2.10
N ALA A 40 -3.24 7.13 1.90
CA ALA A 40 -3.80 5.84 1.56
C ALA A 40 -4.70 5.26 2.68
N VAL A 41 -4.27 5.37 3.94
CA VAL A 41 -5.08 4.95 5.09
C VAL A 41 -6.34 5.80 5.19
N SER A 42 -6.23 7.11 4.97
CA SER A 42 -7.37 8.03 4.95
C SER A 42 -8.38 7.65 3.86
N ALA A 43 -7.90 7.25 2.68
CA ALA A 43 -8.68 6.70 1.58
C ALA A 43 -9.13 5.24 1.78
N GLN A 44 -9.07 4.71 3.01
CA GLN A 44 -9.52 3.37 3.39
C GLN A 44 -8.76 2.23 2.69
N ALA A 45 -7.49 2.47 2.32
CA ALA A 45 -6.60 1.39 1.91
C ALA A 45 -6.20 0.52 3.12
N THR A 46 -6.05 -0.77 2.87
CA THR A 46 -5.61 -1.72 3.91
C THR A 46 -4.08 -1.80 3.96
N VAL A 47 -3.55 -2.25 5.10
CA VAL A 47 -2.11 -2.54 5.25
C VAL A 47 -1.61 -3.50 4.18
N GLY A 48 -2.38 -4.55 3.87
CA GLY A 48 -2.01 -5.52 2.83
C GLY A 48 -1.97 -4.93 1.42
N GLU A 49 -2.83 -3.96 1.11
CA GLU A 49 -2.84 -3.28 -0.19
C GLU A 49 -1.65 -2.32 -0.32
N ILE A 50 -1.34 -1.55 0.73
CA ILE A 50 -0.17 -0.67 0.79
C ILE A 50 1.11 -1.51 0.68
N ALA A 51 1.25 -2.55 1.49
CA ALA A 51 2.39 -3.47 1.44
C ALA A 51 2.49 -4.16 0.07
N GLY A 52 1.36 -4.49 -0.56
CA GLY A 52 1.31 -5.01 -1.92
C GLY A 52 1.95 -4.06 -2.94
N ARG A 53 1.65 -2.76 -2.87
CA ARG A 53 2.27 -1.74 -3.74
C ARG A 53 3.77 -1.58 -3.49
N LEU A 54 4.20 -1.59 -2.23
CA LEU A 54 5.63 -1.49 -1.92
C LEU A 54 6.41 -2.70 -2.42
N ARG A 55 5.78 -3.89 -2.40
CA ARG A 55 6.35 -5.13 -2.92
C ARG A 55 6.58 -5.10 -4.43
N THR A 56 5.77 -4.36 -5.20
CA THR A 56 6.00 -4.19 -6.65
C THR A 56 7.19 -3.30 -6.96
N VAL A 57 7.65 -2.50 -6.00
CA VAL A 57 8.80 -1.59 -6.15
C VAL A 57 10.07 -2.19 -5.57
N TYR A 58 10.00 -2.71 -4.34
CA TYR A 58 11.16 -3.16 -3.59
C TYR A 58 11.33 -4.68 -3.59
N GLY A 59 10.33 -5.43 -4.04
CA GLY A 59 10.31 -6.89 -3.90
C GLY A 59 10.05 -7.34 -2.47
N GLU A 60 10.46 -8.56 -2.17
CA GLU A 60 10.39 -9.16 -0.83
C GLU A 60 11.80 -9.53 -0.38
N HIS A 61 12.12 -9.23 0.88
CA HIS A 61 13.33 -9.78 1.46
C HIS A 61 13.19 -11.31 1.58
N ARG A 62 14.21 -12.03 1.11
CA ARG A 62 14.36 -13.48 1.28
C ARG A 62 15.66 -13.73 2.01
N GLU A 63 15.56 -14.31 3.20
CA GLU A 63 16.72 -14.70 3.97
C GLU A 63 17.50 -15.77 3.19
N THR A 64 18.78 -15.52 2.95
CA THR A 64 19.66 -16.51 2.31
C THR A 64 20.45 -17.17 3.43
N LEU A 65 20.11 -18.41 3.76
CA LEU A 65 20.93 -19.21 4.68
C LEU A 65 22.24 -19.54 3.95
N VAL A 66 23.31 -18.84 4.35
CA VAL A 66 24.68 -19.23 3.99
C VAL A 66 25.10 -20.27 5.02
N LEU A 67 25.14 -21.55 4.59
CA LEU A 67 25.69 -22.67 5.36
C LEU A 67 27.19 -22.81 5.09
#